data_AF-A0A7J9RLM9-F1
#
_entry.id   AF-A0A7J9RLM9-F1
#
_cell.length_a   1.000
_cell.length_b   1.000
_cell.length_c   1.000
_cell.angle_alpha   90.00
_cell.angle_beta   90.00
_cell.angle_gamma   90.00
#
_symmetry.space_group_name_H-M   'P 1'
#
loop_
_entity.id
_entity.type
_entity.pdbx_description
1 polymer ?
#
loop_
_entity_poly.entity_id
_entity_poly.type
_entity_poly.pdbx_seq_one_letter_code
_entity_poly.pdbx_strand_id
1 'polypeptide(L)'
;MSREVPVARFYTHISELRQKVLESEYRNALIIDTDRRLLGIVTRTDLLHPIRKKVILVDHNETSQAVDGVLEAHILEIIDHHRVGDISTLMPIHVRNEPIGGIAAFRNIIRYFDIDSIDHNGS
;
A
#
# COMPACT_ATOMS: atom_id res chain seq x y z
N MET A 1 11.88 -13.16 27.02
CA MET A 1 10.79 -13.35 26.03
C MET A 1 9.47 -13.37 26.79
N SER A 2 8.46 -12.63 26.30
CA SER A 2 7.15 -12.54 26.97
C SER A 2 6.29 -13.77 26.64
N ARG A 3 5.57 -14.29 27.65
CA ARG A 3 4.58 -15.37 27.52
C ARG A 3 3.16 -14.89 27.23
N GLU A 4 2.97 -13.59 26.98
CA GLU A 4 1.68 -13.05 26.62
C GLU A 4 1.50 -13.02 25.11
N VAL A 5 0.30 -13.39 24.66
CA VAL A 5 -0.08 -13.32 23.24
C VAL A 5 -0.07 -11.84 22.83
N PRO A 6 0.68 -11.46 21.77
CA PRO A 6 0.72 -10.09 21.29
C PRO A 6 -0.69 -9.60 20.92
N VAL A 7 -1.03 -8.41 21.39
CA VAL A 7 -2.29 -7.73 21.07
C VAL A 7 -2.03 -6.40 20.39
N ALA A 8 -2.85 -6.08 19.39
CA ALA A 8 -2.86 -4.79 18.71
C ALA A 8 -4.27 -4.27 18.53
N ARG A 9 -4.37 -2.95 18.33
CA ARG A 9 -5.62 -2.25 18.03
C ARG A 9 -5.63 -1.87 16.55
N PHE A 10 -6.79 -1.45 16.06
CA PHE A 10 -6.96 -1.05 14.66
C PHE A 10 -5.96 0.01 14.18
N TYR A 11 -5.58 0.94 15.07
CA TYR A 11 -4.66 2.04 14.78
C TYR A 11 -3.19 1.72 15.11
N THR A 12 -2.88 0.48 15.51
CA THR A 12 -1.49 0.08 15.79
C THR A 12 -0.71 0.04 14.48
N HIS A 13 0.42 0.74 14.42
CA HIS A 13 1.28 0.73 13.23
C HIS A 13 1.80 -0.68 12.94
N ILE A 14 1.83 -1.05 11.66
CA ILE A 14 2.31 -2.37 11.21
C ILE A 14 3.75 -2.62 11.67
N SER A 15 4.60 -1.59 11.71
CA SER A 15 5.99 -1.70 12.21
C SER A 15 6.04 -2.13 13.69
N GLU A 16 5.22 -1.51 14.53
CA GLU A 16 5.09 -1.85 15.95
C GLU A 16 4.53 -3.27 16.13
N LEU A 17 3.49 -3.62 15.37
CA LEU A 17 2.90 -4.96 15.41
C LEU A 17 3.92 -6.03 14.98
N ARG A 18 4.70 -5.76 13.94
CA ARG A 18 5.78 -6.63 13.48
C ARG A 18 6.82 -6.84 14.57
N GLN A 19 7.26 -5.79 15.25
CA GLN A 19 8.19 -5.91 16.36
C GLN A 19 7.62 -6.79 17.49
N LYS A 20 6.38 -6.52 17.92
CA LYS A 20 5.69 -7.30 18.95
C LYS A 20 5.58 -8.79 18.62
N VAL A 21 5.29 -9.14 17.37
CA VAL A 21 5.18 -10.56 16.92
C VAL A 21 6.56 -11.23 16.78
N LEU A 22 7.60 -10.46 16.43
CA LEU A 22 8.97 -10.98 16.32
C LEU A 22 9.62 -11.21 17.68
N GLU A 23 9.36 -10.35 18.67
CA GLU A 23 9.88 -10.47 20.04
C GLU A 23 9.13 -11.49 20.91
N SER A 24 7.99 -11.96 20.41
CA SER A 24 7.13 -12.94 21.07
C SER A 24 7.45 -14.39 20.68
N GLU A 25 7.19 -15.31 21.61
CA GLU A 25 7.16 -16.76 21.35
C GLU A 25 5.98 -17.16 20.43
N TYR A 26 4.95 -16.31 20.36
CA TYR A 26 3.77 -16.55 19.55
C TYR A 26 4.01 -16.14 18.09
N ARG A 27 3.45 -16.95 17.19
CA ARG A 27 3.53 -16.73 15.74
C ARG A 27 2.41 -15.86 15.19
N ASN A 28 1.59 -15.26 16.05
CA ASN A 28 0.45 -14.44 15.69
C ASN A 28 0.21 -13.35 16.73
N ALA A 29 -0.54 -12.33 16.33
CA ALA A 29 -1.10 -11.30 17.17
C ALA A 29 -2.62 -11.29 17.02
N LEU A 30 -3.30 -10.93 18.11
CA LEU A 30 -4.74 -10.70 18.13
C LEU A 30 -5.04 -9.22 17.95
N ILE A 31 -5.93 -8.90 17.01
CA ILE A 31 -6.45 -7.55 16.83
C ILE A 31 -7.73 -7.42 17.64
N ILE A 32 -7.77 -6.47 18.57
CA ILE A 32 -8.88 -6.27 19.49
C ILE A 32 -9.44 -4.84 19.43
N ASP A 33 -10.72 -4.69 19.72
CA ASP A 33 -11.37 -3.38 19.89
C ASP A 33 -11.16 -2.77 21.30
N THR A 34 -11.79 -1.63 21.56
CA THR A 34 -11.73 -0.92 22.84
C THR A 34 -12.32 -1.73 24.00
N ASP A 35 -13.31 -2.57 23.72
CA ASP A 35 -14.01 -3.44 24.67
C ASP A 35 -13.34 -4.82 24.83
N ARG A 36 -12.12 -4.99 24.27
CA ARG A 36 -11.36 -6.26 24.23
C ARG A 36 -12.04 -7.38 23.45
N ARG A 37 -12.93 -7.08 22.52
CA ARG A 37 -13.48 -8.08 21.59
C ARG A 37 -12.47 -8.36 20.49
N LEU A 38 -12.36 -9.63 20.11
CA LEU A 38 -11.50 -10.07 19.02
C LEU A 38 -12.10 -9.62 17.68
N LEU A 39 -11.33 -8.83 16.92
CA LEU A 39 -11.65 -8.39 15.57
C LEU A 39 -10.96 -9.25 14.51
N GLY A 40 -9.77 -9.77 14.80
CA GLY A 40 -9.01 -10.57 13.84
C GLY A 40 -7.70 -11.11 14.37
N ILE A 41 -7.00 -11.87 13.53
CA ILE A 41 -5.69 -12.47 13.84
C ILE A 41 -4.74 -12.10 12.71
N VAL A 42 -3.54 -11.66 13.06
CA VAL A 42 -2.45 -11.39 12.10
C VAL A 42 -1.31 -12.35 12.42
N THR A 43 -0.83 -13.10 11.43
CA THR A 43 0.25 -14.06 11.62
C THR A 43 1.61 -13.43 11.31
N ARG A 44 2.68 -14.06 11.80
CA ARG A 44 4.05 -13.69 11.45
C ARG A 44 4.28 -13.73 9.94
N THR A 45 3.67 -14.68 9.23
CA THR A 45 3.75 -14.79 7.77
C THR A 45 3.11 -13.59 7.07
N ASP A 46 1.98 -13.09 7.58
CA ASP A 46 1.33 -11.89 7.04
C ASP A 46 2.21 -10.65 7.21
N LEU A 47 3.01 -10.59 8.29
CA LEU A 47 3.94 -9.49 8.59
C LEU A 47 5.31 -9.63 7.92
N LEU A 48 5.66 -10.83 7.43
CA LEU A 48 6.88 -11.08 6.68
C LEU A 48 6.79 -10.55 5.25
N HIS A 49 5.60 -10.59 4.67
CA HIS A 49 5.36 -10.02 3.35
C HIS A 49 5.09 -8.51 3.51
N PRO A 50 5.79 -7.64 2.77
CA PRO A 50 5.45 -6.23 2.77
C PRO A 50 4.00 -6.07 2.30
N ILE A 51 3.17 -5.43 3.11
CA ILE A 51 1.84 -5.00 2.68
C ILE A 51 2.07 -3.82 1.74
N ARG A 52 2.07 -4.10 0.44
CA ARG A 52 2.36 -3.10 -0.59
C ARG A 52 1.07 -2.41 -1.00
N LYS A 53 1.06 -1.08 -0.93
CA LYS A 53 -0.03 -0.28 -1.46
C LYS A 53 -0.14 -0.51 -2.96
N LYS A 54 -1.36 -0.61 -3.48
CA LYS A 54 -1.61 -0.69 -4.91
C LYS A 54 -1.74 0.72 -5.47
N VAL A 55 -1.02 1.02 -6.55
CA VAL A 55 -0.97 2.37 -7.13
C VAL A 55 -1.09 2.33 -8.65
N ILE A 56 -1.61 3.42 -9.22
CA ILE A 56 -1.57 3.71 -10.66
C ILE A 56 -0.83 5.03 -10.83
N LEU A 57 0.18 5.06 -11.70
CA LEU A 57 0.90 6.28 -12.02
C LEU A 57 0.18 6.99 -13.17
N VAL A 58 -0.03 8.30 -13.01
CA VAL A 58 -0.74 9.13 -13.98
C VAL A 58 0.12 10.34 -14.28
N ASP A 59 0.32 10.64 -15.56
CA ASP A 59 1.08 11.80 -16.07
C ASP A 59 2.60 11.73 -15.83
N HIS A 60 3.10 10.64 -15.24
CA HIS A 60 4.52 10.43 -15.03
C HIS A 60 4.86 8.95 -14.96
N ASN A 61 6.08 8.65 -15.36
CA ASN A 61 6.69 7.34 -15.30
C ASN A 61 8.19 7.42 -14.96
N GLU A 62 8.64 8.58 -14.46
CA GLU A 62 10.00 8.78 -13.95
C GLU A 62 9.98 8.67 -12.42
N THR A 63 10.93 7.90 -11.87
CA THR A 63 11.04 7.65 -10.43
C THR A 63 11.25 8.95 -9.64
N SER A 64 11.93 9.92 -10.25
CA SER A 64 12.20 11.25 -9.68
C SER A 64 10.94 12.10 -9.45
N GLN A 65 9.85 11.80 -10.16
CA GLN A 65 8.57 12.51 -10.07
C GLN A 65 7.55 11.80 -9.18
N ALA A 66 7.86 10.57 -8.78
CA ALA A 66 6.97 9.76 -7.98
C ALA A 66 7.10 10.08 -6.49
N VAL A 67 6.03 9.77 -5.76
CA VAL A 67 5.97 9.89 -4.30
C VAL A 67 6.88 8.88 -3.59
N ASP A 68 7.38 9.26 -2.41
CA ASP A 68 8.15 8.36 -1.54
C ASP A 68 7.39 7.04 -1.31
N GLY A 69 8.09 5.92 -1.44
CA GLY A 69 7.50 4.58 -1.26
C GLY A 69 6.90 3.95 -2.52
N VAL A 70 7.00 4.60 -3.69
CA VAL A 70 6.42 4.07 -4.95
C VAL A 70 7.06 2.76 -5.41
N LEU A 71 8.37 2.58 -5.16
CA LEU A 71 9.12 1.38 -5.59
C LEU A 71 8.78 0.17 -4.71
N GLU A 72 8.37 0.43 -3.49
CA GLU A 72 7.85 -0.53 -2.53
C GLU A 72 6.37 -0.84 -2.78
N ALA A 73 5.66 -0.02 -3.57
CA ALA A 73 4.27 -0.24 -3.93
C ALA A 73 4.11 -1.32 -5.01
N HIS A 74 2.88 -1.80 -5.17
CA HIS A 74 2.46 -2.58 -6.32
C HIS A 74 1.84 -1.65 -7.36
N ILE A 75 2.66 -1.22 -8.32
CA ILE A 75 2.20 -0.48 -9.49
C ILE A 75 1.35 -1.44 -10.34
N LEU A 76 0.10 -1.07 -10.61
CA LEU A 76 -0.82 -1.88 -11.41
C LEU A 76 -0.90 -1.41 -12.87
N GLU A 77 -0.77 -0.09 -13.06
CA GLU A 77 -0.93 0.56 -14.35
C GLU A 77 -0.16 1.88 -14.40
N ILE A 78 0.26 2.27 -15.61
CA ILE A 78 0.80 3.59 -15.94
C ILE A 78 -0.05 4.19 -17.05
N ILE A 79 -0.53 5.41 -16.84
CA ILE A 79 -1.25 6.22 -17.83
C ILE A 79 -0.47 7.51 -18.04
N ASP A 80 0.13 7.69 -19.21
CA ASP A 80 1.06 8.80 -19.44
C ASP A 80 0.97 9.34 -20.87
N HIS A 81 1.51 10.54 -21.08
CA HIS A 81 1.68 11.18 -22.38
C HIS A 81 3.10 11.70 -22.60
N HIS A 82 3.97 11.55 -21.60
CA HIS A 82 5.39 11.86 -21.69
C HIS A 82 6.19 10.72 -22.37
N ARG A 83 7.47 10.99 -22.59
CA ARG A 83 8.44 9.95 -22.97
C ARG A 83 8.46 8.84 -21.91
N VAL A 84 8.80 7.62 -22.30
CA VAL A 84 9.01 6.54 -21.33
C VAL A 84 10.28 6.81 -20.53
N GLY A 85 10.14 6.88 -19.21
CA GLY A 85 11.17 7.13 -18.22
C GLY A 85 11.78 5.85 -17.65
N ASP A 86 12.29 5.94 -16.41
CA ASP A 86 13.12 4.93 -15.77
C ASP A 86 12.37 3.99 -14.79
N ILE A 87 11.03 4.06 -14.72
CA ILE A 87 10.27 3.21 -13.82
C ILE A 87 10.39 1.72 -14.18
N SER A 88 10.62 0.89 -13.17
CA SER A 88 10.70 -0.56 -13.30
C SER A 88 9.68 -1.24 -12.39
N THR A 89 9.10 -2.35 -12.86
CA THR A 89 8.11 -3.12 -12.11
C THR A 89 8.52 -4.58 -11.99
N LEU A 90 8.18 -5.19 -10.87
CA LEU A 90 8.50 -6.61 -10.59
C LEU A 90 7.55 -7.59 -11.28
N MET A 91 6.37 -7.11 -11.70
CA MET A 91 5.30 -7.89 -12.30
C MET A 91 4.81 -7.19 -13.57
N PRO A 92 4.24 -7.90 -14.55
CA PRO A 92 3.59 -7.27 -15.70
C PRO A 92 2.50 -6.28 -15.25
N ILE A 93 2.47 -5.12 -15.90
CA ILE A 93 1.49 -4.05 -15.64
C ILE A 93 0.85 -3.58 -16.94
N HIS A 94 -0.31 -2.91 -16.84
CA HIS A 94 -0.86 -2.19 -17.98
C HIS A 94 -0.11 -0.88 -18.20
N VAL A 95 0.21 -0.56 -19.44
CA VAL A 95 0.83 0.74 -19.80
C VAL A 95 0.06 1.34 -20.95
N ARG A 96 -0.49 2.53 -20.73
CA ARG A 96 -1.15 3.34 -21.74
C ARG A 96 -0.36 4.63 -21.92
N ASN A 97 0.34 4.75 -23.04
CA ASN A 97 1.05 5.96 -23.41
C ASN A 97 0.44 6.54 -24.71
N GLU A 98 -0.18 7.71 -24.62
CA GLU A 98 -0.82 8.37 -25.76
C GLU A 98 -0.23 9.78 -25.94
N PRO A 99 0.28 10.14 -27.14
CA PRO A 99 0.92 11.42 -27.39
C PRO A 99 -0.11 12.54 -27.58
N ILE A 100 -0.89 12.84 -26.54
CA ILE A 100 -1.94 13.85 -26.56
C ILE A 100 -1.50 15.15 -25.88
N GLY A 101 -1.95 16.27 -26.44
CA GLY A 101 -1.38 17.61 -26.20
C GLY A 101 -1.89 18.37 -24.98
N GLY A 102 -2.39 17.73 -23.92
CA GLY A 102 -2.80 18.49 -22.74
C GLY A 102 -3.25 17.68 -21.52
N ILE A 103 -2.87 18.19 -20.35
CA ILE A 103 -3.21 17.74 -18.99
C ILE A 103 -4.74 17.56 -18.78
N ALA A 104 -5.57 18.23 -19.59
CA ALA A 104 -7.03 18.11 -19.51
C ALA A 104 -7.58 16.70 -19.85
N ALA A 105 -6.79 15.84 -20.50
CA ALA A 105 -7.20 14.46 -20.78
C ALA A 105 -6.94 13.50 -19.61
N PHE A 106 -5.97 13.81 -18.74
CA PHE A 106 -5.60 12.99 -17.59
C PHE A 106 -5.52 13.89 -16.35
N ARG A 107 -6.62 13.98 -15.61
CA ARG A 107 -6.67 14.72 -14.33
C ARG A 107 -5.59 14.13 -13.40
N ASN A 108 -4.52 14.90 -13.15
CA ASN A 108 -3.36 14.58 -12.29
C ASN A 108 -3.75 13.92 -10.95
N ILE A 109 -3.82 12.59 -10.92
CA ILE A 109 -4.10 11.86 -9.69
C ILE A 109 -3.32 10.54 -9.72
N ILE A 110 -2.29 10.41 -8.88
CA ILE A 110 -1.93 9.09 -8.35
C ILE A 110 -3.16 8.65 -7.55
N ARG A 111 -4.01 7.80 -8.13
CA ARG A 111 -5.11 7.20 -7.38
C ARG A 111 -4.53 6.07 -6.57
N TYR A 112 -4.31 6.33 -5.29
CA TYR A 112 -4.21 5.26 -4.31
C TYR A 112 -5.56 4.56 -4.26
N PHE A 113 -5.64 3.38 -4.88
CA PHE A 113 -6.77 2.50 -4.64
C PHE A 113 -6.47 1.78 -3.33
N ASP A 114 -6.96 2.33 -2.23
CA ASP A 114 -7.25 1.50 -1.07
C ASP A 114 -8.51 0.71 -1.43
N ILE A 115 -8.34 -0.54 -1.90
CA ILE A 115 -9.46 -1.35 -2.41
C ILE A 115 -10.47 -1.68 -1.28
N ASP A 116 -10.18 -1.33 -0.02
CA ASP A 116 -11.03 -1.61 1.13
C ASP A 116 -11.70 -0.38 1.79
N SER A 117 -11.60 0.83 1.23
CA SER A 117 -12.49 1.92 1.67
C SER A 117 -12.75 2.97 0.58
N ILE A 118 -13.94 2.86 -0.02
CA ILE A 118 -14.57 3.94 -0.76
C ILE A 118 -15.11 4.93 0.28
N ASP A 119 -14.42 6.05 0.49
CA ASP A 119 -15.05 7.22 1.12
C ASP A 119 -15.55 8.15 0.01
N HIS A 120 -16.88 8.24 -0.08
CA HIS A 120 -17.56 9.25 -0.86
C HIS A 120 -17.68 10.52 -0.03
N ASN A 121 -16.99 11.59 -0.42
CA ASN A 121 -17.44 12.97 -0.25
C ASN A 121 -16.73 13.81 -1.33
N GLY A 122 -17.38 14.49 -2.27
CA GLY A 122 -18.69 15.11 -2.19
C GLY A 122 -18.59 16.55 -1.70
N SER A 123 -17.73 17.37 -2.31
CA SER A 123 -17.76 18.85 -2.32
C SER A 123 -16.77 19.37 -3.36
#